data_AF-A0A2K3MH92-F1
#
_entry.id   AF-A0A2K3MH92-F1
#
_cell.length_a   1.000
_cell.length_b   1.000
_cell.length_c   1.000
_cell.angle_alpha   90.00
_cell.angle_beta   90.00
_cell.angle_gamma   90.00
#
_symmetry.space_group_name_H-M   'P 1'
#
loop_
_entity.id
_entity.type
_entity.pdbx_description
1 polymer ?
#
loop_
_entity_poly.entity_id
_entity_poly.type
_entity_poly.pdbx_seq_one_letter_code
_entity_poly.pdbx_strand_id
1 'polypeptide(L)'
;MYVGAQVSCDYCSPKTDALKDDKTYQRLSSELNESQTKAICACLSSIHCNHKSTVDLIWGPPGTGKTKTLGTLLFALFKMNCRTLVCAPTNVAIKEVASRVLSMVRESFDGNSDALFCNLGDMLLFGNHERLKVGAEIEEIYLDYRVKQLILCFTPPNGWKYCFGSMIDLLEICVSDYHIFIENEMRKEQAQIDDKNSNGAKVDNPSNSGVRMMHKSFIEFVRERFLSIALPLRDCISILSTHISRSCIMEHNLNDLAHLIYSLSTFQALLFENNISSEKLEELFSPPESQDSSFESVVVSAAEYSLHQSRTECLSLLRTLKVSLGDLDLPDVVTEESIREFCFQTSSLIFSTASSSFKLHSVPMEPLDILVIDEAAQLKECESIIPLLLPDI
;
A
#
# COMPACT_ATOMS: atom_id res chain seq x y z
N MET A 1 1.50 -33.62 19.92
CA MET A 1 0.81 -33.41 18.64
C MET A 1 1.29 -34.49 17.69
N TYR A 2 0.41 -35.07 16.87
CA TYR A 2 0.75 -36.12 15.92
C TYR A 2 0.54 -35.60 14.50
N VAL A 3 1.45 -35.98 13.60
CA VAL A 3 1.31 -35.79 12.15
C VAL A 3 1.18 -37.14 11.49
N GLY A 4 0.04 -37.38 10.86
CA GLY A 4 -0.14 -38.52 9.96
C GLY A 4 0.35 -38.16 8.57
N ALA A 5 1.67 -38.09 8.36
CA ALA A 5 2.25 -37.84 7.04
C ALA A 5 2.37 -39.16 6.26
N GLN A 6 1.91 -39.19 5.01
CA GLN A 6 2.26 -40.27 4.09
C GLN A 6 3.52 -39.94 3.29
N VAL A 7 4.59 -40.71 3.57
CA VAL A 7 5.80 -40.96 2.77
C VAL A 7 6.63 -39.72 2.39
N SER A 8 7.80 -39.58 3.04
CA SER A 8 8.87 -38.68 2.61
C SER A 8 9.32 -39.01 1.18
N CYS A 9 9.50 -37.98 0.34
CA CYS A 9 10.06 -38.14 -0.99
C CYS A 9 11.59 -38.28 -0.93
N ASP A 10 12.13 -39.41 -1.37
CA ASP A 10 13.58 -39.68 -1.38
C ASP A 10 14.37 -38.82 -2.38
N TYR A 11 13.68 -38.08 -3.26
CA TYR A 11 14.27 -37.32 -4.37
C TYR A 11 14.29 -35.80 -4.15
N CYS A 12 13.61 -35.28 -3.12
CA CYS A 12 13.48 -33.83 -2.90
C CYS A 12 14.28 -33.39 -1.67
N SER A 13 15.14 -32.39 -1.83
CA SER A 13 15.76 -31.68 -0.70
C SER A 13 14.84 -30.54 -0.24
N PRO A 14 14.58 -30.36 1.07
CA PRO A 14 13.79 -29.24 1.56
C PRO A 14 14.55 -27.92 1.30
N LYS A 15 13.98 -27.03 0.47
CA LYS A 15 14.46 -25.67 0.30
C LYS A 15 13.74 -24.75 1.30
N THR A 16 14.34 -24.56 2.47
CA THR A 16 13.86 -23.63 3.50
C THR A 16 14.72 -22.37 3.59
N ASP A 17 15.47 -22.05 2.53
CA ASP A 17 16.46 -20.96 2.55
C ASP A 17 15.83 -19.59 2.82
N ALA A 18 14.61 -19.34 2.32
CA ALA A 18 13.85 -18.11 2.61
C ALA A 18 13.49 -17.94 4.11
N LEU A 19 13.40 -19.02 4.87
CA LEU A 19 13.05 -19.01 6.29
C LEU A 19 14.28 -18.91 7.20
N LYS A 20 15.47 -19.25 6.69
CA LYS A 20 16.70 -19.27 7.51
C LYS A 20 17.11 -17.88 7.98
N ASP A 21 16.83 -16.85 7.20
CA ASP A 21 17.24 -15.47 7.50
C ASP A 21 16.14 -14.62 8.15
N ASP A 22 14.89 -15.13 8.24
CA ASP A 22 13.78 -14.39 8.85
C ASP A 22 13.79 -14.49 10.38
N LYS A 23 14.16 -13.39 11.04
CA LYS A 23 14.26 -13.28 12.51
C LYS A 23 12.94 -13.59 13.22
N THR A 24 11.80 -13.23 12.63
CA THR A 24 10.49 -13.47 13.23
C THR A 24 10.14 -14.94 13.18
N TYR A 25 10.39 -15.62 12.06
CA TYR A 25 10.24 -17.06 11.95
C TYR A 25 11.15 -17.79 12.95
N GLN A 26 12.42 -17.38 13.08
CA GLN A 26 13.34 -17.95 14.07
C GLN A 26 12.80 -17.80 15.50
N ARG A 27 12.29 -16.62 15.85
CA ARG A 27 11.65 -16.37 17.16
C ARG A 27 10.45 -17.28 17.35
N LEU A 28 9.50 -17.30 16.40
CA LEU A 28 8.30 -18.15 16.48
C LEU A 28 8.68 -19.63 16.62
N SER A 29 9.64 -20.09 15.83
CA SER A 29 10.14 -21.47 15.86
C SER A 29 10.81 -21.81 17.19
N SER A 30 11.50 -20.87 17.83
CA SER A 30 12.14 -21.09 19.13
C SER A 30 11.15 -21.31 20.28
N GLU A 31 9.92 -20.81 20.13
CA GLU A 31 8.86 -20.97 21.12
C GLU A 31 7.99 -22.23 20.90
N LEU A 32 8.31 -23.04 19.89
CA LEU A 32 7.63 -24.30 19.60
C LEU A 32 8.30 -25.46 20.32
N ASN A 33 7.49 -26.43 20.76
CA ASN A 33 8.04 -27.69 21.25
C ASN A 33 8.45 -28.60 20.07
N GLU A 34 9.19 -29.68 20.38
CA GLU A 34 9.71 -30.62 19.38
C GLU A 34 8.61 -31.21 18.49
N SER A 35 7.44 -31.56 19.07
CA SER A 35 6.33 -32.13 18.30
C SER A 35 5.70 -31.14 17.33
N GLN A 36 5.67 -29.86 17.69
CA GLN A 36 5.18 -28.78 16.84
C GLN A 36 6.16 -28.46 15.71
N THR A 37 7.45 -28.39 16.05
CA THR A 37 8.52 -28.17 15.07
C THR A 37 8.55 -29.29 14.03
N LYS A 38 8.48 -30.56 14.48
CA LYS A 38 8.40 -31.72 13.58
C LYS A 38 7.18 -31.67 12.67
N ALA A 39 6.05 -31.22 13.18
CA ALA A 39 4.83 -31.10 12.38
C ALA A 39 4.97 -30.08 11.25
N ILE A 40 5.48 -28.90 11.57
CA ILE A 40 5.73 -27.83 10.58
C ILE A 40 6.77 -28.30 9.55
N CYS A 41 7.87 -28.89 10.00
CA CYS A 41 8.92 -29.39 9.10
C CYS A 41 8.39 -30.46 8.14
N ALA A 42 7.52 -31.37 8.61
CA ALA A 42 6.89 -32.37 7.76
C ALA A 42 6.04 -31.72 6.67
N CYS A 43 5.17 -30.77 7.05
CA CYS A 43 4.33 -30.03 6.10
C CYS A 43 5.19 -29.29 5.07
N LEU A 44 6.18 -28.52 5.52
CA LEU A 44 7.04 -27.71 4.64
C LEU A 44 7.89 -28.56 3.67
N SER A 45 8.26 -29.77 4.08
CA SER A 45 9.04 -30.69 3.22
C SER A 45 8.19 -31.28 2.09
N SER A 46 6.87 -31.40 2.28
CA SER A 46 5.95 -31.94 1.28
C SER A 46 5.67 -30.97 0.12
N ILE A 47 5.68 -29.66 0.39
CA ILE A 47 5.39 -28.59 -0.60
C ILE A 47 6.30 -28.65 -1.82
N HIS A 48 7.57 -28.99 -1.62
CA HIS A 48 8.57 -29.01 -2.69
C HIS A 48 8.60 -30.34 -3.46
N CYS A 49 7.57 -31.19 -3.30
CA CYS A 49 7.49 -32.48 -3.95
C CYS A 49 6.41 -32.51 -5.03
N ASN A 50 6.79 -32.20 -6.27
CA ASN A 50 5.89 -32.30 -7.44
C ASN A 50 5.61 -33.76 -7.87
N HIS A 51 6.06 -34.75 -7.10
CA HIS A 51 5.91 -36.16 -7.44
C HIS A 51 4.64 -36.79 -6.85
N LYS A 52 4.04 -36.19 -5.80
CA LYS A 52 2.86 -36.72 -5.12
C LYS A 52 2.05 -35.60 -4.46
N SER A 53 0.74 -35.62 -4.64
CA SER A 53 -0.19 -34.90 -3.76
C SER A 53 -0.18 -35.56 -2.37
N THR A 54 -0.03 -34.75 -1.32
CA THR A 54 0.05 -35.23 0.06
C THR A 54 -1.02 -34.57 0.93
N VAL A 55 -1.57 -35.34 1.86
CA VAL A 55 -2.49 -34.83 2.88
C VAL A 55 -1.86 -35.05 4.23
N ASP A 56 -1.62 -33.96 4.96
CA ASP A 56 -1.07 -33.98 6.31
C ASP A 56 -2.15 -33.68 7.35
N LEU A 57 -2.31 -34.59 8.32
CA LEU A 57 -3.22 -34.39 9.45
C LEU A 57 -2.44 -33.94 10.69
N ILE A 58 -2.62 -32.69 11.10
CA ILE A 58 -2.13 -32.19 12.39
C ILE A 58 -3.22 -32.38 13.45
N TRP A 59 -2.97 -33.27 14.41
CA TRP A 59 -3.93 -33.55 15.49
C TRP A 59 -3.32 -33.44 16.89
N GLY A 60 -4.13 -32.97 17.83
CA GLY A 60 -3.78 -32.93 19.24
C GLY A 60 -4.97 -32.58 20.14
N PRO A 61 -4.99 -33.06 21.40
CA PRO A 61 -6.02 -32.70 22.39
C PRO A 61 -6.19 -31.18 22.59
N PRO A 62 -7.29 -30.71 23.23
CA PRO A 62 -7.42 -29.32 23.64
C PRO A 62 -6.20 -28.85 24.46
N GLY A 63 -5.77 -27.60 24.27
CA GLY A 63 -4.61 -27.03 24.96
C GLY A 63 -3.22 -27.40 24.40
N THR A 64 -3.13 -28.23 23.36
CA THR A 64 -1.82 -28.63 22.76
C THR A 64 -1.17 -27.60 21.82
N GLY A 65 -1.69 -26.38 21.76
CA GLY A 65 -1.11 -25.31 20.94
C GLY A 65 -1.26 -25.49 19.42
N LYS A 66 -2.29 -26.21 18.95
CA LYS A 66 -2.59 -26.40 17.52
C LYS A 66 -2.63 -25.08 16.77
N THR A 67 -3.39 -24.11 17.28
CA THR A 67 -3.53 -22.79 16.64
C THR A 67 -2.21 -22.01 16.60
N LYS A 68 -1.30 -22.19 17.58
CA LYS A 68 0.06 -21.61 17.54
C LYS A 68 0.90 -22.26 16.43
N THR A 69 0.81 -23.58 16.32
CA THR A 69 1.48 -24.36 15.26
C THR A 69 0.99 -23.92 13.89
N LEU A 70 -0.34 -23.84 13.72
CA LEU A 70 -0.98 -23.41 12.48
C LEU A 70 -0.55 -21.99 12.10
N GLY A 71 -0.60 -21.03 13.03
CA GLY A 71 -0.14 -19.67 12.77
C GLY A 71 1.32 -19.61 12.31
N THR A 72 2.20 -20.40 12.94
CA THR A 72 3.62 -20.47 12.57
C THR A 72 3.83 -21.12 11.20
N LEU A 73 3.07 -22.17 10.89
CA LEU A 73 3.07 -22.79 9.56
C LEU A 73 2.61 -21.79 8.49
N LEU A 74 1.47 -21.14 8.69
CA LEU A 74 0.93 -20.15 7.75
C LEU A 74 1.88 -18.96 7.56
N PHE A 75 2.56 -18.51 8.61
CA PHE A 75 3.59 -17.48 8.51
C PHE A 75 4.79 -17.96 7.68
N ALA A 76 5.19 -19.22 7.83
CA ALA A 76 6.24 -19.81 6.99
C ALA A 76 5.83 -19.85 5.51
N LEU A 77 4.61 -20.30 5.22
CA LEU A 77 4.04 -20.34 3.87
C LEU A 77 3.98 -18.94 3.24
N PHE A 78 3.57 -17.94 4.03
CA PHE A 78 3.56 -16.54 3.64
C PHE A 78 4.95 -16.05 3.24
N LYS A 79 5.98 -16.31 4.05
CA LYS A 79 7.37 -15.91 3.76
C LYS A 79 7.98 -16.64 2.57
N MET A 80 7.53 -17.86 2.31
CA MET A 80 7.90 -18.62 1.12
C MET A 80 7.10 -18.22 -0.12
N ASN A 81 6.16 -17.28 0.01
CA ASN A 81 5.22 -16.86 -1.03
C ASN A 81 4.45 -18.03 -1.68
N CYS A 82 4.12 -19.05 -0.88
CA CYS A 82 3.30 -20.18 -1.33
C CYS A 82 1.84 -19.77 -1.37
N ARG A 83 1.18 -19.98 -2.52
CA ARG A 83 -0.20 -19.61 -2.74
C ARG A 83 -1.14 -20.55 -1.97
N THR A 84 -1.54 -20.12 -0.79
CA THR A 84 -2.22 -20.93 0.21
C THR A 84 -3.66 -20.45 0.42
N LEU A 85 -4.62 -21.36 0.29
CA LEU A 85 -5.99 -21.16 0.74
C LEU A 85 -6.17 -21.73 2.14
N VAL A 86 -6.55 -20.87 3.08
CA VAL A 86 -6.90 -21.21 4.46
C VAL A 86 -8.40 -21.18 4.60
N CYS A 87 -8.97 -22.32 4.99
CA CYS A 87 -10.39 -22.50 5.23
C CYS A 87 -10.67 -22.81 6.70
N ALA A 88 -11.82 -22.35 7.19
CA ALA A 88 -12.40 -22.83 8.44
C ALA A 88 -13.93 -23.02 8.29
N PRO A 89 -14.59 -23.81 9.17
CA PRO A 89 -16.03 -24.04 9.10
C PRO A 89 -16.86 -22.78 9.41
N THR A 90 -16.35 -21.90 10.28
CA THR A 90 -17.08 -20.73 10.78
C THR A 90 -16.35 -19.42 10.53
N ASN A 91 -17.11 -18.32 10.47
CA ASN A 91 -16.55 -16.97 10.35
C ASN A 91 -15.68 -16.57 11.56
N VAL A 92 -16.02 -17.09 12.76
CA VAL A 92 -15.25 -16.84 13.98
C VAL A 92 -13.89 -17.54 13.90
N ALA A 93 -13.88 -18.81 13.50
CA ALA A 93 -12.64 -19.58 13.38
C ALA A 93 -11.70 -18.97 12.32
N ILE A 94 -12.21 -18.63 11.13
CA ILE A 94 -11.35 -18.05 10.10
C ILE A 94 -10.83 -16.66 10.49
N LYS A 95 -11.65 -15.84 11.17
CA LYS A 95 -11.23 -14.54 11.68
C LYS A 95 -10.10 -14.69 12.71
N GLU A 96 -10.23 -15.64 13.64
CA GLU A 96 -9.21 -15.89 14.67
C GLU A 96 -7.86 -16.30 14.04
N VAL A 97 -7.87 -17.22 13.06
CA VAL A 97 -6.65 -17.64 12.36
C VAL A 97 -6.04 -16.47 11.59
N ALA A 98 -6.85 -15.73 10.83
CA ALA A 98 -6.38 -14.61 10.02
C ALA A 98 -5.83 -13.47 10.90
N SER A 99 -6.51 -13.10 11.99
CA SER A 99 -6.02 -12.10 12.96
C SER A 99 -4.68 -12.50 13.57
N ARG A 100 -4.50 -13.79 13.88
CA ARG A 100 -3.27 -14.30 14.47
C ARG A 100 -2.09 -14.20 13.51
N VAL A 101 -2.26 -14.64 12.27
CA VAL A 101 -1.21 -14.54 11.25
C VAL A 101 -0.91 -13.07 10.95
N LEU A 102 -1.93 -12.21 10.87
CA LEU A 102 -1.75 -10.78 10.68
C LEU A 102 -0.92 -10.13 11.80
N SER A 103 -1.13 -10.52 13.06
CA SER A 103 -0.29 -10.08 14.19
C SER A 103 1.17 -10.48 14.00
N MET A 104 1.43 -11.73 13.63
CA MET A 104 2.79 -12.22 13.36
C MET A 104 3.46 -11.48 12.20
N VAL A 105 2.69 -11.17 11.16
CA VAL A 105 3.16 -10.38 10.01
C VAL A 105 3.52 -8.97 10.46
N ARG A 106 2.64 -8.25 11.17
CA ARG A 106 2.92 -6.90 11.70
C ARG A 106 4.15 -6.87 12.62
N GLU A 107 4.25 -7.82 13.55
CA GLU A 107 5.42 -7.95 14.44
C GLU A 107 6.73 -8.18 13.68
N SER A 108 6.68 -8.73 12.45
CA SER A 108 7.87 -8.87 11.60
C SER A 108 8.36 -7.55 11.00
N PHE A 109 7.49 -6.54 10.89
CA PHE A 109 7.87 -5.21 10.44
C PHE A 109 8.31 -4.32 11.61
N ASP A 110 7.70 -4.44 12.78
CA ASP A 110 8.04 -3.62 13.97
C ASP A 110 9.51 -3.81 14.43
N GLY A 111 10.12 -4.95 14.11
CA GLY A 111 11.54 -5.22 14.36
C GLY A 111 12.52 -4.56 13.38
N ASN A 112 12.03 -3.92 12.32
CA ASN A 112 12.80 -3.26 11.27
C ASN A 112 12.51 -1.75 11.31
N SER A 113 13.36 -0.95 11.96
CA SER A 113 13.10 0.48 12.24
C SER A 113 12.84 1.35 11.00
N ASP A 114 13.18 0.83 9.82
CA ASP A 114 13.16 1.57 8.57
C ASP A 114 11.91 1.29 7.73
N ALA A 115 11.09 0.30 8.11
CA ALA A 115 9.87 -0.06 7.38
C ALA A 115 8.72 0.90 7.73
N LEU A 116 8.50 1.91 6.88
CA LEU A 116 7.43 2.91 7.06
C LEU A 116 6.02 2.33 6.89
N PHE A 117 5.90 1.19 6.19
CA PHE A 117 4.63 0.54 5.87
C PHE A 117 4.68 -0.96 6.16
N CYS A 118 3.56 -1.50 6.67
CA CYS A 118 3.32 -2.93 6.73
C CYS A 118 2.63 -3.36 5.43
N ASN A 119 3.38 -3.98 4.50
CA ASN A 119 2.78 -4.49 3.27
C ASN A 119 1.93 -5.74 3.59
N LEU A 120 0.63 -5.65 3.29
CA LEU A 120 -0.37 -6.68 3.54
C LEU A 120 -1.05 -7.16 2.25
N GLY A 121 -0.56 -6.74 1.07
CA GLY A 121 -1.17 -7.04 -0.23
C GLY A 121 -1.16 -8.52 -0.59
N ASP A 122 -0.34 -9.32 0.08
CA ASP A 122 -0.28 -10.77 -0.08
C ASP A 122 -1.33 -11.52 0.76
N MET A 123 -1.94 -10.86 1.76
CA MET A 123 -2.97 -11.44 2.61
C MET A 123 -4.36 -10.98 2.17
N LEU A 124 -5.31 -11.92 2.10
CA LEU A 124 -6.69 -11.61 1.73
C LEU A 124 -7.70 -12.42 2.53
N LEU A 125 -8.58 -11.74 3.25
CA LEU A 125 -9.74 -12.32 3.92
C LEU A 125 -11.01 -11.98 3.15
N PHE A 126 -11.82 -12.98 2.82
CA PHE A 126 -13.12 -12.74 2.21
C PHE A 126 -14.20 -13.68 2.75
N GLY A 127 -15.45 -13.23 2.65
CA GLY A 127 -16.61 -13.96 3.14
C GLY A 127 -17.80 -13.02 3.35
N ASN A 128 -18.80 -13.50 4.06
CA ASN A 128 -20.00 -12.71 4.34
C ASN A 128 -19.71 -11.61 5.37
N HIS A 129 -19.81 -10.33 4.96
CA HIS A 129 -19.50 -9.16 5.78
C HIS A 129 -20.27 -9.13 7.11
N GLU A 130 -21.59 -9.34 7.07
CA GLU A 130 -22.46 -9.29 8.24
C GLU A 130 -22.09 -10.33 9.30
N ARG A 131 -21.63 -11.50 8.85
CA ARG A 131 -21.27 -12.62 9.73
C ARG A 131 -19.82 -12.59 10.20
N LEU A 132 -18.90 -12.03 9.40
CA LEU A 132 -17.48 -11.88 9.76
C LEU A 132 -17.26 -10.85 10.86
N LYS A 133 -18.12 -9.82 10.96
CA LYS A 133 -17.97 -8.70 11.91
C LYS A 133 -16.53 -8.18 11.91
N VAL A 134 -16.11 -7.70 10.74
CA VAL A 134 -14.77 -7.16 10.52
C VAL A 134 -14.59 -5.92 11.40
N GLY A 135 -13.57 -5.93 12.25
CA GLY A 135 -13.15 -4.77 13.03
C GLY A 135 -11.83 -4.22 12.49
N ALA A 136 -11.43 -3.05 13.00
CA ALA A 136 -10.21 -2.35 12.58
C ALA A 136 -8.94 -3.21 12.69
N GLU A 137 -8.93 -4.23 13.55
CA GLU A 137 -7.80 -5.13 13.74
C GLU A 137 -7.44 -5.95 12.50
N ILE A 138 -8.41 -6.24 11.63
CA ILE A 138 -8.27 -7.15 10.46
C ILE A 138 -8.80 -6.53 9.15
N GLU A 139 -9.35 -5.32 9.21
CA GLU A 139 -10.01 -4.67 8.09
C GLU A 139 -9.08 -4.49 6.87
N GLU A 140 -7.79 -4.24 7.09
CA GLU A 140 -6.81 -4.01 6.01
C GLU A 140 -6.63 -5.20 5.05
N ILE A 141 -6.83 -6.43 5.54
CA ILE A 141 -6.77 -7.64 4.71
C ILE A 141 -8.16 -8.06 4.20
N TYR A 142 -9.23 -7.38 4.60
CA TYR A 142 -10.57 -7.71 4.14
C TYR A 142 -10.82 -7.23 2.72
N LEU A 143 -11.30 -8.12 1.85
CA LEU A 143 -11.46 -7.89 0.41
C LEU A 143 -12.22 -6.60 0.09
N ASP A 144 -13.41 -6.41 0.65
CA ASP A 144 -14.24 -5.25 0.27
C ASP A 144 -13.65 -3.93 0.77
N TYR A 145 -12.89 -3.94 1.87
CA TYR A 145 -12.15 -2.77 2.32
C TYR A 145 -10.99 -2.46 1.36
N ARG A 146 -10.19 -3.47 1.04
CA ARG A 146 -9.06 -3.35 0.10
C ARG A 146 -9.51 -2.85 -1.27
N VAL A 147 -10.61 -3.38 -1.80
CA VAL A 147 -11.20 -2.94 -3.08
C VAL A 147 -11.56 -1.45 -3.02
N LYS A 148 -12.20 -0.98 -1.94
CA LYS A 148 -12.52 0.45 -1.77
C LYS A 148 -11.26 1.32 -1.76
N GLN A 149 -10.23 0.92 -1.01
CA GLN A 149 -8.96 1.67 -0.94
C GLN A 149 -8.28 1.75 -2.32
N LEU A 150 -8.20 0.63 -3.04
CA LEU A 150 -7.58 0.59 -4.36
C LEU A 150 -8.37 1.40 -5.41
N ILE A 151 -9.70 1.38 -5.38
CA ILE A 151 -10.51 2.24 -6.26
C ILE A 151 -10.21 3.72 -6.00
N LEU A 152 -10.13 4.15 -4.74
CA LEU A 152 -9.78 5.52 -4.37
C LEU A 152 -8.39 5.91 -4.91
N CYS A 153 -7.43 4.98 -4.84
CA CYS A 153 -6.07 5.18 -5.31
C CYS A 153 -5.91 5.12 -6.83
N PHE A 154 -6.81 4.45 -7.56
CA PHE A 154 -6.71 4.33 -9.03
C PHE A 154 -7.60 5.32 -9.79
N THR A 155 -8.57 5.96 -9.12
CA THR A 155 -9.56 6.83 -9.78
C THR A 155 -9.29 8.32 -9.54
N PRO A 156 -9.31 9.18 -10.59
CA PRO A 156 -9.29 10.63 -10.42
C PRO A 156 -10.48 11.15 -9.58
N PRO A 157 -10.36 12.29 -8.88
CA PRO A 157 -9.22 13.22 -8.89
C PRO A 157 -8.11 12.86 -7.89
N ASN A 158 -8.28 11.85 -7.04
CA ASN A 158 -7.32 11.53 -5.99
C ASN A 158 -6.43 10.32 -6.33
N GLY A 159 -6.47 9.82 -7.56
CA GLY A 159 -5.71 8.66 -7.96
C GLY A 159 -4.20 8.93 -8.05
N TRP A 160 -3.37 7.92 -7.79
CA TRP A 160 -1.92 8.08 -7.69
C TRP A 160 -1.30 8.69 -8.94
N LYS A 161 -1.70 8.29 -10.16
CA LYS A 161 -1.17 8.87 -11.41
C LYS A 161 -1.35 10.39 -11.44
N TYR A 162 -2.52 10.85 -10.99
CA TYR A 162 -2.84 12.27 -10.89
C TYR A 162 -2.08 12.96 -9.74
N CYS A 163 -2.00 12.35 -8.57
CA CYS A 163 -1.29 12.90 -7.41
C CYS A 163 0.21 13.05 -7.67
N PHE A 164 0.85 12.04 -8.27
CA PHE A 164 2.24 12.09 -8.70
C PHE A 164 2.45 13.17 -9.76
N GLY A 165 1.59 13.23 -10.79
CA GLY A 165 1.64 14.29 -11.80
C GLY A 165 1.52 15.69 -11.20
N SER A 166 0.53 15.91 -10.36
CA SER A 166 0.28 17.21 -9.72
C SER A 166 1.44 17.67 -8.83
N MET A 167 2.08 16.75 -8.11
CA MET A 167 3.26 17.09 -7.30
C MET A 167 4.48 17.39 -8.18
N ILE A 168 4.69 16.63 -9.25
CA ILE A 168 5.74 16.92 -10.24
C ILE A 168 5.54 18.32 -10.84
N ASP A 169 4.33 18.62 -11.29
CA ASP A 169 3.98 19.91 -11.88
C ASP A 169 4.21 21.06 -10.87
N LEU A 170 3.82 20.88 -9.61
CA LEU A 170 4.08 21.85 -8.55
C LEU A 170 5.59 22.08 -8.32
N LEU A 171 6.42 21.06 -8.42
CA LEU A 171 7.85 21.21 -8.17
C LEU A 171 8.64 21.70 -9.40
N GLU A 172 8.08 21.58 -10.60
CA GLU A 172 8.74 21.97 -11.87
C GLU A 172 8.24 23.28 -12.49
N ILE A 173 6.92 23.47 -12.56
CA ILE A 173 6.31 24.55 -13.38
C ILE A 173 5.49 25.55 -12.55
N CYS A 174 5.60 25.50 -11.22
CA CYS A 174 4.77 26.31 -10.31
C CYS A 174 4.87 27.83 -10.51
N VAL A 175 6.00 28.35 -10.98
CA VAL A 175 6.13 29.80 -11.30
C VAL A 175 5.15 30.20 -12.41
N SER A 176 5.03 29.37 -13.46
CA SER A 176 4.09 29.64 -14.55
C SER A 176 2.64 29.56 -14.06
N ASP A 177 2.32 28.55 -13.24
CA ASP A 177 1.01 28.41 -12.60
C ASP A 177 0.65 29.61 -11.70
N TYR A 178 1.63 30.15 -10.98
CA TYR A 178 1.45 31.32 -10.15
C TYR A 178 1.15 32.58 -10.97
N HIS A 179 1.88 32.82 -12.05
CA HIS A 179 1.61 33.97 -12.93
C HIS A 179 0.23 33.88 -13.58
N ILE A 180 -0.19 32.68 -14.02
CA ILE A 180 -1.55 32.45 -14.54
C ILE A 180 -2.59 32.71 -13.44
N PHE A 181 -2.34 32.26 -12.21
CA PHE A 181 -3.22 32.51 -11.07
C PHE A 181 -3.38 34.02 -10.82
N ILE A 182 -2.27 34.76 -10.74
CA ILE A 182 -2.29 36.21 -10.54
C ILE A 182 -3.02 36.93 -11.68
N GLU A 183 -2.74 36.58 -12.93
CA GLU A 183 -3.41 37.17 -14.09
C GLU A 183 -4.92 36.95 -14.04
N ASN A 184 -5.37 35.75 -13.65
CA ASN A 184 -6.79 35.45 -13.50
C ASN A 184 -7.44 36.22 -12.35
N GLU A 185 -6.74 36.40 -11.23
CA GLU A 185 -7.23 37.24 -10.12
C GLU A 185 -7.38 38.70 -10.57
N MET A 186 -6.39 39.24 -11.29
CA MET A 186 -6.48 40.60 -11.87
C MET A 186 -7.67 40.75 -12.83
N ARG A 187 -7.92 39.75 -13.69
CA ARG A 187 -9.08 39.76 -14.61
C ARG A 187 -10.41 39.75 -13.85
N LYS A 188 -10.51 38.97 -12.76
CA LYS A 188 -11.72 38.93 -11.91
C LYS A 188 -11.98 40.28 -11.24
N GLU A 189 -10.93 40.93 -10.74
CA GLU A 189 -11.03 42.26 -10.14
C GLU A 189 -11.51 43.30 -11.17
N GLN A 190 -10.94 43.29 -12.37
CA GLN A 190 -11.36 44.19 -13.44
C GLN A 190 -12.83 43.98 -13.82
N ALA A 191 -13.28 42.73 -13.94
CA ALA A 191 -14.69 42.42 -14.22
C ALA A 191 -15.64 42.91 -13.12
N GLN A 192 -15.25 42.84 -11.84
CA GLN A 192 -16.04 43.37 -10.72
C GLN A 192 -16.12 44.91 -10.72
N ILE A 193 -15.05 45.59 -11.14
CA ILE A 193 -15.04 47.05 -11.29
C ILE A 193 -15.98 47.46 -12.42
N ASP A 194 -15.92 46.77 -13.56
CA ASP A 194 -16.75 47.06 -14.72
C ASP A 194 -18.24 46.80 -14.44
N ASP A 195 -18.59 45.75 -13.70
CA ASP A 195 -19.98 45.44 -13.31
C ASP A 195 -20.56 46.45 -12.31
N LYS A 196 -19.73 46.95 -11.36
CA LYS A 196 -20.12 48.05 -10.45
C LYS A 196 -20.37 49.36 -11.19
N ASN A 197 -19.59 49.65 -12.24
CA ASN A 197 -19.76 50.85 -13.06
C ASN A 197 -20.98 50.76 -14.00
N SER A 198 -21.38 49.55 -14.38
CA SER A 198 -22.53 49.28 -15.25
C SER A 198 -23.88 49.39 -14.53
N ASN A 199 -23.93 49.06 -13.23
CA ASN A 199 -25.17 48.96 -12.46
C ASN A 199 -25.65 50.26 -11.78
N GLY A 200 -25.11 51.43 -12.15
CA GLY A 200 -25.78 52.73 -11.97
C GLY A 200 -26.33 53.10 -10.59
N ALA A 201 -25.85 52.49 -9.49
CA ALA A 201 -26.25 52.87 -8.15
C ALA A 201 -25.43 54.10 -7.73
N LYS A 202 -26.02 55.28 -7.82
CA LYS A 202 -25.49 56.50 -7.20
C LYS A 202 -25.30 56.25 -5.71
N VAL A 203 -24.06 56.18 -5.25
CA VAL A 203 -23.73 56.24 -3.82
C VAL A 203 -22.93 57.51 -3.59
N ASP A 204 -23.58 58.48 -2.97
CA ASP A 204 -22.96 59.67 -2.39
C ASP A 204 -22.12 59.23 -1.18
N ASN A 205 -20.79 59.07 -1.34
CA ASN A 205 -19.73 59.43 -0.38
C ASN A 205 -18.38 58.80 -0.80
N PRO A 206 -17.28 59.58 -0.93
CA PRO A 206 -15.98 59.08 -1.41
C PRO A 206 -15.05 58.55 -0.30
N SER A 207 -15.60 57.94 0.75
CA SER A 207 -14.80 57.45 1.87
C SER A 207 -15.30 56.09 2.37
N ASN A 208 -15.11 55.06 1.53
CA ASN A 208 -14.77 53.76 2.09
C ASN A 208 -13.80 53.06 1.14
N SER A 209 -12.61 52.85 1.67
CA SER A 209 -11.40 52.32 1.05
C SER A 209 -11.69 51.19 0.07
N GLY A 210 -11.23 51.36 -1.18
CA GLY A 210 -10.99 50.23 -2.06
C GLY A 210 -10.11 49.23 -1.33
N VAL A 211 -10.69 48.10 -0.94
CA VAL A 211 -9.92 46.95 -0.48
C VAL A 211 -9.14 46.49 -1.69
N ARG A 212 -7.91 46.99 -1.84
CA ARG A 212 -6.92 46.40 -2.73
C ARG A 212 -6.74 45.00 -2.18
N MET A 213 -7.32 43.99 -2.84
CA MET A 213 -7.07 42.61 -2.44
C MET A 213 -5.55 42.44 -2.52
N MET A 214 -4.93 42.17 -1.36
CA MET A 214 -3.53 41.78 -1.37
C MET A 214 -3.48 40.45 -2.10
N HIS A 215 -2.93 40.46 -3.32
CA HIS A 215 -2.69 39.22 -4.02
C HIS A 215 -1.75 38.37 -3.19
N LYS A 216 -2.07 37.08 -3.17
CA LYS A 216 -1.29 36.06 -2.47
C LYS A 216 0.14 36.06 -2.99
N SER A 217 1.12 36.08 -2.09
CA SER A 217 2.54 35.97 -2.45
C SER A 217 2.85 34.59 -3.06
N PHE A 218 3.95 34.47 -3.81
CA PHE A 218 4.37 33.18 -4.38
C PHE A 218 4.57 32.13 -3.29
N ILE A 219 5.21 32.50 -2.16
CA ILE A 219 5.42 31.59 -1.04
C ILE A 219 4.12 31.08 -0.42
N GLU A 220 3.12 31.93 -0.24
CA GLU A 220 1.80 31.51 0.24
C GLU A 220 1.09 30.62 -0.79
N PHE A 221 1.22 30.94 -2.08
CA PHE A 221 0.66 30.14 -3.17
C PHE A 221 1.23 28.72 -3.17
N VAL A 222 2.56 28.58 -3.17
CA VAL A 222 3.27 27.29 -3.15
C VAL A 222 2.92 26.49 -1.90
N ARG A 223 2.94 27.12 -0.71
CA ARG A 223 2.66 26.44 0.56
C ARG A 223 1.26 25.83 0.60
N GLU A 224 0.22 26.58 0.21
CA GLU A 224 -1.14 26.03 0.19
C GLU A 224 -1.31 24.94 -0.87
N ARG A 225 -0.78 25.14 -2.08
CA ARG A 225 -0.82 24.14 -3.15
C ARG A 225 -0.12 22.85 -2.72
N PHE A 226 1.07 22.97 -2.13
CA PHE A 226 1.83 21.84 -1.60
C PHE A 226 1.02 21.03 -0.60
N LEU A 227 0.41 21.68 0.41
CA LEU A 227 -0.41 20.97 1.39
C LEU A 227 -1.61 20.27 0.76
N SER A 228 -2.26 20.90 -0.21
CA SER A 228 -3.42 20.32 -0.90
C SER A 228 -3.09 19.08 -1.74
N ILE A 229 -1.87 19.01 -2.29
CA ILE A 229 -1.42 17.91 -3.15
C ILE A 229 -0.71 16.82 -2.33
N ALA A 230 0.07 17.21 -1.32
CA ALA A 230 0.86 16.28 -0.51
C ALA A 230 -0.02 15.31 0.28
N LEU A 231 -1.20 15.74 0.75
CA LEU A 231 -2.12 14.88 1.50
C LEU A 231 -2.64 13.70 0.65
N PRO A 232 -3.35 13.92 -0.49
CA PRO A 232 -3.75 12.82 -1.38
C PRO A 232 -2.59 11.96 -1.87
N LEU A 233 -1.42 12.55 -2.12
CA LEU A 233 -0.24 11.80 -2.54
C LEU A 233 0.25 10.85 -1.45
N ARG A 234 0.33 11.30 -0.19
CA ARG A 234 0.69 10.45 0.95
C ARG A 234 -0.32 9.31 1.15
N ASP A 235 -1.60 9.60 0.99
CA ASP A 235 -2.66 8.58 1.05
C ASP A 235 -2.49 7.52 -0.05
N CYS A 236 -2.23 7.95 -1.29
CA CYS A 236 -1.93 7.03 -2.39
C CYS A 236 -0.72 6.15 -2.11
N ILE A 237 0.38 6.75 -1.63
CA ILE A 237 1.61 6.01 -1.29
C ILE A 237 1.32 4.98 -0.19
N SER A 238 0.55 5.35 0.83
CA SER A 238 0.13 4.44 1.91
C SER A 238 -0.70 3.27 1.37
N ILE A 239 -1.70 3.55 0.52
CA ILE A 239 -2.56 2.53 -0.08
C ILE A 239 -1.75 1.59 -0.97
N LEU A 240 -0.88 2.11 -1.83
CA LEU A 240 -0.03 1.31 -2.72
C LEU A 240 0.90 0.40 -1.91
N SER A 241 1.55 0.96 -0.88
CA SER A 241 2.51 0.24 -0.04
C SER A 241 1.86 -0.82 0.84
N THR A 242 0.59 -0.64 1.21
CA THR A 242 -0.14 -1.57 2.09
C THR A 242 -0.88 -2.64 1.30
N HIS A 243 -1.54 -2.27 0.19
CA HIS A 243 -2.54 -3.12 -0.48
C HIS A 243 -2.10 -3.70 -1.82
N ILE A 244 -0.93 -3.35 -2.36
CA ILE A 244 -0.38 -4.04 -3.55
C ILE A 244 0.53 -5.17 -3.09
N SER A 245 0.31 -6.37 -3.63
CA SER A 245 1.09 -7.57 -3.33
C SER A 245 2.57 -7.38 -3.65
N ARG A 246 3.48 -7.98 -2.87
CA ARG A 246 4.93 -7.96 -3.12
C ARG A 246 5.32 -8.65 -4.43
N SER A 247 4.49 -9.57 -4.92
CA SER A 247 4.68 -10.18 -6.24
C SER A 247 4.52 -9.16 -7.38
N CYS A 248 3.71 -8.11 -7.15
CA CYS A 248 3.45 -7.05 -8.12
C CYS A 248 4.34 -5.83 -7.86
N ILE A 249 4.38 -5.33 -6.63
CA ILE A 249 5.19 -4.18 -6.26
C ILE A 249 6.57 -4.64 -5.79
N MET A 250 7.56 -4.46 -6.68
CA MET A 250 8.94 -4.82 -6.40
C MET A 250 9.48 -4.11 -5.13
N GLU A 251 10.39 -4.76 -4.40
CA GLU A 251 10.89 -4.24 -3.11
C GLU A 251 11.55 -2.86 -3.21
N HIS A 252 12.26 -2.57 -4.31
CA HIS A 252 12.85 -1.24 -4.52
C HIS A 252 11.78 -0.14 -4.63
N ASN A 253 10.61 -0.43 -5.24
CA ASN A 253 9.51 0.54 -5.31
C ASN A 253 8.95 0.87 -3.93
N LEU A 254 8.85 -0.12 -3.03
CA LEU A 254 8.43 0.12 -1.64
C LEU A 254 9.42 1.00 -0.90
N ASN A 255 10.72 0.78 -1.10
CA ASN A 255 11.78 1.60 -0.50
C ASN A 255 11.75 3.03 -1.07
N ASP A 256 11.60 3.18 -2.38
CA ASP A 256 11.51 4.49 -3.03
C ASP A 256 10.26 5.25 -2.59
N LEU A 257 9.13 4.56 -2.40
CA LEU A 257 7.89 5.15 -1.86
C LEU A 257 8.08 5.65 -0.42
N ALA A 258 8.72 4.86 0.44
CA ALA A 258 9.04 5.29 1.80
C ALA A 258 10.02 6.47 1.80
N HIS A 259 11.04 6.43 0.93
CA HIS A 259 12.01 7.50 0.77
C HIS A 259 11.36 8.80 0.26
N LEU A 260 10.39 8.69 -0.65
CA LEU A 260 9.61 9.83 -1.13
C LEU A 260 8.82 10.49 0.01
N ILE A 261 8.20 9.72 0.92
CA ILE A 261 7.51 10.28 2.09
C ILE A 261 8.46 11.08 2.98
N TYR A 262 9.66 10.54 3.22
CA TYR A 262 10.68 11.24 3.99
C TYR A 262 11.14 12.51 3.27
N SER A 263 11.50 12.42 1.99
CA SER A 263 11.97 13.57 1.20
C SER A 263 10.90 14.67 1.10
N LEU A 264 9.62 14.31 0.89
CA LEU A 264 8.50 15.26 0.91
C LEU A 264 8.31 15.94 2.29
N SER A 265 8.58 15.21 3.38
CA SER A 265 8.47 15.76 4.74
C SER A 265 9.62 16.72 5.04
N THR A 266 10.84 16.39 4.62
CA THR A 266 12.00 17.28 4.66
C THR A 266 11.77 18.53 3.83
N PHE A 267 11.29 18.36 2.60
CA PHE A 267 10.95 19.46 1.70
C PHE A 267 9.88 20.37 2.32
N GLN A 268 8.83 19.78 2.90
CA GLN A 268 7.79 20.52 3.61
C GLN A 268 8.38 21.32 4.78
N ALA A 269 9.26 20.74 5.58
CA ALA A 269 9.89 21.48 6.68
C ALA A 269 10.66 22.71 6.17
N LEU A 270 11.51 22.52 5.16
CA LEU A 270 12.32 23.58 4.56
C LEU A 270 11.46 24.67 3.89
N LEU A 271 10.39 24.30 3.19
CA LEU A 271 9.47 25.25 2.53
C LEU A 271 8.74 26.13 3.54
N PHE A 272 8.47 25.61 4.74
CA PHE A 272 7.73 26.30 5.79
C PHE A 272 8.64 27.04 6.78
N GLU A 273 9.96 26.87 6.69
CA GLU A 273 10.90 27.75 7.39
C GLU A 273 10.80 29.19 6.85
N ASN A 274 10.76 30.18 7.75
CA ASN A 274 10.63 31.61 7.38
C ASN A 274 11.99 32.24 6.98
N ASN A 275 12.85 31.45 6.35
CA ASN A 275 14.23 31.83 6.05
C ASN A 275 14.43 32.32 4.61
N ILE A 276 13.41 32.17 3.74
CA ILE A 276 13.50 32.48 2.31
C ILE A 276 12.38 33.47 1.95
N SER A 277 12.73 34.56 1.24
CA SER A 277 11.75 35.54 0.73
C SER A 277 10.97 34.99 -0.46
N SER A 278 9.81 35.59 -0.76
CA SER A 278 8.96 35.14 -1.86
C SER A 278 9.66 35.24 -3.23
N GLU A 279 10.41 36.33 -3.45
CA GLU A 279 11.14 36.57 -4.70
C GLU A 279 12.26 35.55 -4.89
N LYS A 280 12.98 35.22 -3.81
CA LYS A 280 14.07 34.25 -3.88
C LYS A 280 13.55 32.83 -4.10
N LEU A 281 12.41 32.50 -3.52
CA LEU A 281 11.73 31.24 -3.76
C LEU A 281 11.29 31.11 -5.23
N GLU A 282 10.77 32.20 -5.82
CA GLU A 282 10.38 32.24 -7.23
C GLU A 282 11.58 32.05 -8.18
N GLU A 283 12.71 32.67 -7.89
CA GLU A 283 13.98 32.44 -8.60
C GLU A 283 14.42 30.97 -8.53
N LEU A 284 14.33 30.35 -7.34
CA LEU A 284 14.70 28.94 -7.17
C LEU A 284 13.83 28.01 -8.03
N PHE A 285 12.54 28.29 -8.17
CA PHE A 285 11.57 27.51 -8.95
C PHE A 285 11.52 27.87 -10.43
N SER A 286 12.29 28.86 -10.87
CA SER A 286 12.36 29.23 -12.28
C SER A 286 13.19 28.21 -13.08
N PRO A 287 12.82 27.91 -14.34
CA PRO A 287 13.55 26.96 -15.18
C PRO A 287 14.97 27.48 -15.49
N PRO A 288 15.95 26.56 -15.65
CA PRO A 288 17.36 26.91 -15.83
C PRO A 288 17.64 27.72 -17.11
N GLU A 289 16.74 27.70 -18.11
CA GLU A 289 16.88 28.46 -19.36
C GLU A 289 16.73 29.99 -19.19
N SER A 290 16.23 30.44 -18.04
CA SER A 290 16.20 31.87 -17.67
C SER A 290 17.48 32.35 -16.98
N GLN A 291 18.43 31.45 -16.72
CA GLN A 291 19.71 31.78 -16.10
C GLN A 291 20.76 32.07 -17.18
N ASP A 292 20.78 33.32 -17.65
CA ASP A 292 21.96 33.88 -18.29
C ASP A 292 23.15 33.75 -17.33
N SER A 293 24.02 32.76 -17.57
CA SER A 293 25.44 32.62 -17.20
C SER A 293 25.95 33.11 -15.82
N SER A 294 25.08 33.42 -14.86
CA SER A 294 25.45 34.15 -13.63
C SER A 294 25.27 33.33 -12.35
N PHE A 295 24.71 32.12 -12.43
CA PHE A 295 24.55 31.25 -11.26
C PHE A 295 25.86 30.67 -10.71
N GLU A 296 26.98 30.82 -11.41
CA GLU A 296 28.30 30.51 -10.86
C GLU A 296 28.80 31.56 -9.84
N SER A 297 28.09 32.68 -9.64
CA SER A 297 28.56 33.80 -8.80
C SER A 297 27.63 34.22 -7.65
N VAL A 298 26.46 33.62 -7.46
CA VAL A 298 25.55 34.02 -6.36
C VAL A 298 25.87 33.18 -5.12
N VAL A 299 26.14 33.85 -3.99
CA VAL A 299 26.19 33.19 -2.68
C VAL A 299 24.78 32.69 -2.35
N VAL A 300 24.47 31.45 -2.73
CA VAL A 300 23.22 30.79 -2.36
C VAL A 300 23.28 30.51 -0.86
N SER A 301 22.29 30.97 -0.10
CA SER A 301 22.24 30.69 1.33
C SER A 301 22.15 29.18 1.57
N ALA A 302 22.65 28.69 2.71
CA ALA A 302 22.57 27.26 3.03
C ALA A 302 21.11 26.74 3.01
N ALA A 303 20.14 27.60 3.36
CA ALA A 303 18.71 27.29 3.32
C ALA A 303 18.21 27.12 1.88
N GLU A 304 18.56 28.04 0.97
CA GLU A 304 18.20 27.95 -0.45
C GLU A 304 18.79 26.70 -1.11
N TYR A 305 20.06 26.39 -0.83
CA TYR A 305 20.73 25.20 -1.34
C TYR A 305 20.03 23.93 -0.85
N SER A 306 19.71 23.85 0.45
CA SER A 306 19.04 22.70 1.04
C SER A 306 17.63 22.49 0.46
N LEU A 307 16.87 23.57 0.27
CA LEU A 307 15.54 23.51 -0.33
C LEU A 307 15.62 23.05 -1.80
N HIS A 308 16.56 23.59 -2.57
CA HIS A 308 16.79 23.19 -3.96
C HIS A 308 17.18 21.71 -4.07
N GLN A 309 18.08 21.25 -3.20
CA GLN A 309 18.51 19.85 -3.16
C GLN A 309 17.33 18.93 -2.82
N SER A 310 16.56 19.25 -1.77
CA SER A 310 15.39 18.46 -1.37
C SER A 310 14.31 18.43 -2.44
N ARG A 311 14.07 19.55 -3.15
CA ARG A 311 13.17 19.58 -4.31
C ARG A 311 13.63 18.64 -5.42
N THR A 312 14.92 18.69 -5.75
CA THR A 312 15.51 17.88 -6.83
C THR A 312 15.41 16.39 -6.51
N GLU A 313 15.65 16.02 -5.26
CA GLU A 313 15.48 14.66 -4.77
C GLU A 313 14.02 14.18 -4.88
N CYS A 314 13.05 14.99 -4.38
CA CYS A 314 11.63 14.69 -4.52
C CYS A 314 11.24 14.46 -5.99
N LEU A 315 11.68 15.35 -6.90
CA LEU A 315 11.40 15.23 -8.33
C LEU A 315 11.98 13.96 -8.96
N SER A 316 13.23 13.62 -8.60
CA SER A 316 13.88 12.40 -9.08
C SER A 316 13.10 11.16 -8.65
N LEU A 317 12.70 11.08 -7.38
CA LEU A 317 11.91 9.97 -6.85
C LEU A 317 10.52 9.90 -7.49
N LEU A 318 9.81 11.03 -7.58
CA LEU A 318 8.48 11.09 -8.20
C LEU A 318 8.50 10.62 -9.65
N ARG A 319 9.50 11.04 -10.44
CA ARG A 319 9.64 10.63 -11.84
C ARG A 319 9.99 9.14 -11.96
N THR A 320 10.93 8.67 -11.14
CA THR A 320 11.35 7.26 -11.12
C THR A 320 10.16 6.37 -10.78
N LEU A 321 9.45 6.67 -9.69
CA LEU A 321 8.26 5.94 -9.25
C LEU A 321 7.10 6.04 -10.25
N LYS A 322 6.89 7.20 -10.89
CA LYS A 322 5.83 7.35 -11.90
C LYS A 322 6.05 6.41 -13.08
N VAL A 323 7.29 6.17 -13.49
CA VAL A 323 7.65 5.21 -14.53
C VAL A 323 7.54 3.78 -13.99
N SER A 324 8.23 3.46 -12.89
CA SER A 324 8.29 2.09 -12.38
C SER A 324 6.94 1.54 -11.93
N LEU A 325 6.06 2.37 -11.36
CA LEU A 325 4.68 2.02 -11.04
C LEU A 325 3.77 1.98 -12.27
N GLY A 326 4.11 2.75 -13.31
CA GLY A 326 3.39 2.76 -14.58
C GLY A 326 3.60 1.50 -15.40
N ASP A 327 4.74 0.84 -15.22
CA ASP A 327 5.12 -0.42 -15.87
C ASP A 327 4.58 -1.67 -15.14
N LEU A 328 3.92 -1.50 -13.98
CA LEU A 328 3.30 -2.60 -13.26
C LEU A 328 2.00 -3.03 -13.95
N ASP A 329 1.68 -4.33 -13.87
CA ASP A 329 0.42 -4.92 -14.32
C ASP A 329 -0.74 -4.56 -13.38
N LEU A 330 -0.98 -3.26 -13.18
CA LEU A 330 -2.11 -2.73 -12.42
C LEU A 330 -3.35 -2.64 -13.31
N PRO A 331 -4.57 -2.81 -12.75
CA PRO A 331 -5.80 -2.73 -13.52
C PRO A 331 -5.97 -1.39 -14.26
N ASP A 332 -5.99 -1.43 -15.60
CA ASP A 332 -6.23 -0.26 -16.44
C ASP A 332 -7.67 0.25 -16.34
N VAL A 333 -8.63 -0.68 -16.20
CA VAL A 333 -10.04 -0.38 -16.00
C VAL A 333 -10.38 -0.52 -14.53
N VAL A 334 -10.81 0.57 -13.91
CA VAL A 334 -11.13 0.60 -12.48
C VAL A 334 -12.62 0.36 -12.28
N THR A 335 -13.00 -0.91 -12.10
CA THR A 335 -14.33 -1.33 -11.63
C THR A 335 -14.20 -2.12 -10.35
N GLU A 336 -15.27 -2.21 -9.57
CA GLU A 336 -15.25 -3.04 -8.36
C GLU A 336 -14.92 -4.52 -8.66
N GLU A 337 -15.37 -5.03 -9.80
CA GLU A 337 -15.11 -6.40 -10.25
C GLU A 337 -13.64 -6.60 -10.65
N SER A 338 -13.08 -5.75 -11.51
CA SER A 338 -11.68 -5.87 -11.93
C SER A 338 -10.69 -5.73 -10.76
N ILE A 339 -10.95 -4.83 -9.82
CA ILE A 339 -10.12 -4.67 -8.62
C ILE A 339 -10.26 -5.87 -7.68
N ARG A 340 -11.46 -6.44 -7.56
CA ARG A 340 -11.70 -7.65 -6.78
C ARG A 340 -10.95 -8.85 -7.37
N GLU A 341 -11.02 -9.04 -8.69
CA GLU A 341 -10.25 -10.07 -9.39
C GLU A 341 -8.76 -9.90 -9.18
N PHE A 342 -8.24 -8.68 -9.36
CA PHE A 342 -6.84 -8.34 -9.08
C PHE A 342 -6.42 -8.70 -7.65
N CYS A 343 -7.26 -8.45 -6.64
CA CYS A 343 -6.95 -8.83 -5.26
C CYS A 343 -6.81 -10.35 -5.10
N PHE A 344 -7.69 -11.14 -5.72
CA PHE A 344 -7.57 -12.61 -5.70
C PHE A 344 -6.35 -13.13 -6.46
N GLN A 345 -6.05 -12.52 -7.61
CA GLN A 345 -4.95 -12.90 -8.48
C GLN A 345 -3.57 -12.65 -7.87
N THR A 346 -3.45 -11.62 -7.03
CA THR A 346 -2.16 -11.18 -6.49
C THR A 346 -1.90 -11.67 -5.07
N SER A 347 -2.93 -12.14 -4.35
CA SER A 347 -2.76 -12.58 -2.96
C SER A 347 -2.22 -14.01 -2.88
N SER A 348 -1.18 -14.21 -2.07
CA SER A 348 -0.62 -15.54 -1.81
C SER A 348 -1.27 -16.23 -0.62
N LEU A 349 -1.72 -15.52 0.42
CA LEU A 349 -2.37 -16.13 1.58
C LEU A 349 -3.84 -15.70 1.68
N ILE A 350 -4.75 -16.61 1.29
CA ILE A 350 -6.18 -16.33 1.16
C ILE A 350 -6.95 -17.03 2.27
N PHE A 351 -7.74 -16.28 3.04
CA PHE A 351 -8.57 -16.75 4.14
C PHE A 351 -10.05 -16.69 3.76
N SER A 352 -10.76 -17.80 3.95
CA SER A 352 -12.21 -17.84 3.75
C SER A 352 -12.88 -18.91 4.61
N THR A 353 -14.20 -18.89 4.72
CA THR A 353 -14.90 -20.10 5.17
C THR A 353 -14.90 -21.13 4.05
N ALA A 354 -14.94 -22.43 4.38
CA ALA A 354 -14.98 -23.49 3.37
C ALA A 354 -16.10 -23.26 2.33
N SER A 355 -17.29 -22.84 2.77
CA SER A 355 -18.40 -22.49 1.87
C SER A 355 -18.13 -21.27 0.98
N SER A 356 -17.42 -20.25 1.50
CA SER A 356 -17.12 -19.03 0.73
C SER A 356 -16.06 -19.28 -0.33
N SER A 357 -15.18 -20.28 -0.16
CA SER A 357 -14.17 -20.66 -1.15
C SER A 357 -14.75 -20.96 -2.54
N PHE A 358 -16.05 -21.28 -2.65
CA PHE A 358 -16.76 -21.42 -3.91
C PHE A 358 -16.53 -20.24 -4.87
N LYS A 359 -16.38 -19.01 -4.35
CA LYS A 359 -16.12 -17.81 -5.18
C LYS A 359 -14.83 -17.91 -5.99
N LEU A 360 -13.84 -18.68 -5.53
CA LEU A 360 -12.55 -18.83 -6.22
C LEU A 360 -12.68 -19.64 -7.51
N HIS A 361 -13.73 -20.47 -7.66
CA HIS A 361 -13.98 -21.25 -8.88
C HIS A 361 -14.28 -20.38 -10.10
N SER A 362 -14.77 -19.15 -9.89
CA SER A 362 -15.09 -18.21 -10.96
C SER A 362 -14.00 -17.19 -11.23
N VAL A 363 -12.90 -17.20 -10.47
CA VAL A 363 -11.82 -16.22 -10.63
C VAL A 363 -10.74 -16.80 -11.55
N PRO A 364 -10.35 -16.09 -12.64
CA PRO A 364 -9.21 -16.50 -13.44
C PRO A 364 -7.91 -16.18 -12.67
N MET A 365 -7.41 -17.14 -11.89
CA MET A 365 -6.19 -17.01 -11.10
C MET A 365 -5.26 -18.19 -11.31
N GLU A 366 -3.97 -18.00 -11.01
CA GLU A 366 -3.04 -19.13 -10.97
C GLU A 366 -3.47 -20.12 -9.87
N PRO A 367 -3.16 -21.41 -10.03
CA PRO A 367 -3.57 -22.42 -9.07
C PRO A 367 -2.99 -22.17 -7.68
N LEU A 368 -3.70 -22.70 -6.68
CA LEU A 368 -3.24 -22.68 -5.30
C LEU A 368 -2.26 -23.83 -5.09
N ASP A 369 -1.16 -23.56 -4.38
CA ASP A 369 -0.18 -24.58 -4.04
C ASP A 369 -0.64 -25.45 -2.86
N ILE A 370 -1.42 -24.87 -1.93
CA ILE A 370 -1.72 -25.49 -0.64
C ILE A 370 -3.13 -25.15 -0.17
N LEU A 371 -3.86 -26.17 0.26
CA LEU A 371 -5.10 -26.02 1.04
C LEU A 371 -4.87 -26.36 2.51
N VAL A 372 -5.22 -25.43 3.38
CA VAL A 372 -5.19 -25.61 4.84
C VAL A 372 -6.60 -25.50 5.39
N ILE A 373 -7.08 -26.53 6.09
CA ILE A 373 -8.40 -26.53 6.73
C ILE A 373 -8.22 -26.53 8.25
N ASP A 374 -8.47 -25.40 8.90
CA ASP A 374 -8.55 -25.33 10.35
C ASP A 374 -9.86 -25.95 10.85
N GLU A 375 -9.84 -26.49 12.07
CA GLU A 375 -10.97 -27.17 12.69
C GLU A 375 -11.64 -28.23 11.79
N ALA A 376 -10.86 -28.92 10.95
CA ALA A 376 -11.37 -29.88 9.95
C ALA A 376 -12.34 -30.94 10.52
N ALA A 377 -12.18 -31.32 11.79
CA ALA A 377 -13.08 -32.26 12.48
C ALA A 377 -14.52 -31.74 12.64
N GLN A 378 -14.74 -30.43 12.55
CA GLN A 378 -16.07 -29.80 12.62
C GLN A 378 -16.67 -29.54 11.23
N LEU A 379 -15.90 -29.75 10.16
CA LEU A 379 -16.34 -29.49 8.80
C LEU A 379 -17.15 -30.67 8.26
N LYS A 380 -18.26 -30.40 7.59
CA LYS A 380 -19.01 -31.46 6.90
C LYS A 380 -18.28 -31.87 5.64
N GLU A 381 -18.40 -33.14 5.25
CA GLU A 381 -17.82 -33.68 4.02
C GLU A 381 -18.21 -32.84 2.79
N CYS A 382 -19.50 -32.51 2.64
CA CYS A 382 -20.00 -31.66 1.55
C CYS A 382 -19.46 -30.22 1.58
N GLU A 383 -18.98 -29.72 2.70
CA GLU A 383 -18.37 -28.39 2.80
C GLU A 383 -16.87 -28.45 2.50
N SER A 384 -16.21 -29.55 2.87
CA SER A 384 -14.79 -29.79 2.58
C SER A 384 -14.50 -29.99 1.08
N ILE A 385 -15.47 -30.50 0.32
CA ILE A 385 -15.30 -30.73 -1.11
C ILE A 385 -15.18 -29.43 -1.92
N ILE A 386 -15.75 -28.33 -1.42
CA ILE A 386 -15.77 -27.03 -2.12
C ILE A 386 -14.35 -26.50 -2.37
N PRO A 387 -13.49 -26.36 -1.35
CA PRO A 387 -12.11 -25.97 -1.58
C PRO A 387 -11.29 -27.08 -2.24
N LEU A 388 -11.55 -28.37 -1.97
CA LEU A 388 -10.81 -29.49 -2.55
C LEU A 388 -11.00 -29.66 -4.08
N LEU A 389 -12.09 -29.13 -4.63
CA LEU A 389 -12.36 -29.16 -6.07
C LEU A 389 -11.72 -28.00 -6.83
N LEU A 390 -11.02 -27.08 -6.15
CA LEU A 390 -10.26 -26.05 -6.85
C LEU A 390 -9.11 -26.70 -7.65
N PRO A 391 -8.75 -26.14 -8.82
CA PRO A 391 -7.73 -26.74 -9.68
C PRO A 391 -6.37 -26.86 -8.99
N ASP A 392 -5.70 -27.99 -9.24
CA ASP A 392 -4.30 -28.28 -8.90
C ASP A 392 -3.92 -28.19 -7.40
N ILE A 393 -4.89 -28.41 -6.50
CA ILE A 393 -4.68 -28.58 -5.05
C ILE A 393 -4.18 -29.98 -4.68
#